data_AF-A0A7S2AA53-F1
#
_entry.id   AF-A0A7S2AA53-F1
#
_cell.length_a   1.000
_cell.length_b   1.000
_cell.length_c   1.000
_cell.angle_alpha   90.00
_cell.angle_beta   90.00
_cell.angle_gamma   90.00
#
_symmetry.space_group_name_H-M   'P 1'
#
loop_
_entity.id
_entity.type
_entity.pdbx_description
1 polymer ?
#
loop_
_entity_poly.entity_id
_entity_poly.type
_entity_poly.pdbx_seq_one_letter_code
_entity_poly.pdbx_strand_id
1 'polypeptide(L)'
;MDIVVDSVCRDGYDSPRRALNANGRLVCTGMTSVLYAEGRKNDGGSGWTGTGGGMPTAALWTSAKAKMFMTRTSTYEVWESFREDPETFKEDLSYLLEMLKRGEIKPKVAQRVRLSEVGRAHRAIETGGVS
;
A
#
# COMPACT_ATOMS: atom_id res chain seq x y z
N MET A 1 9.62 -17.32 5.90
CA MET A 1 9.66 -16.01 6.60
C MET A 1 8.55 -15.97 7.64
N ASP A 2 8.79 -15.30 8.76
CA ASP A 2 7.79 -15.10 9.82
C ASP A 2 6.81 -13.98 9.49
N ILE A 3 7.29 -12.90 8.87
CA ILE A 3 6.45 -11.82 8.38
C ILE A 3 6.89 -11.48 6.95
N VAL A 4 5.92 -11.33 6.05
CA VAL A 4 6.14 -10.76 4.73
C VAL A 4 5.25 -9.53 4.60
N VAL A 5 5.82 -8.40 4.22
CA VAL A 5 5.08 -7.17 3.95
C VAL A 5 5.12 -6.93 2.44
N ASP A 6 3.97 -6.90 1.78
CA ASP A 6 3.87 -6.68 0.33
C ASP A 6 2.98 -5.48 0.01
N SER A 7 3.56 -4.51 -0.70
CA SER A 7 2.90 -3.32 -1.24
C SER A 7 2.74 -3.35 -2.77
N VAL A 8 3.33 -4.34 -3.44
CA VAL A 8 3.41 -4.44 -4.90
C VAL A 8 2.27 -5.29 -5.43
N CYS A 9 1.98 -6.43 -4.79
CA CYS A 9 0.90 -7.35 -5.16
C CYS A 9 1.00 -7.93 -6.59
N ARG A 10 2.19 -8.38 -7.00
CA ARG A 10 2.47 -8.80 -8.39
C ARG A 10 1.55 -9.91 -8.92
N ASP A 11 1.25 -10.89 -8.08
CA ASP A 11 0.50 -12.10 -8.45
C ASP A 11 -0.68 -12.34 -7.50
N GLY A 12 -1.36 -11.26 -7.08
CA GLY A 12 -2.50 -11.36 -6.17
C GLY A 12 -2.11 -11.97 -4.81
N TYR A 13 -0.90 -11.64 -4.36
CA TYR A 13 -0.26 -12.08 -3.11
C TYR A 13 0.10 -13.58 -3.01
N ASP A 14 0.11 -14.33 -4.11
CA ASP A 14 0.41 -15.76 -4.04
C ASP A 14 1.90 -16.04 -3.77
N SER A 15 2.81 -15.28 -4.38
CA SER A 15 4.26 -15.39 -4.13
C SER A 15 4.66 -15.06 -2.69
N PRO A 16 4.27 -13.90 -2.10
CA PRO A 16 4.64 -13.60 -0.71
C PRO A 16 4.04 -14.60 0.28
N ARG A 17 2.85 -15.15 0.00
CA ARG A 17 2.25 -16.21 0.81
C ARG A 17 3.07 -17.50 0.80
N ARG A 18 3.59 -17.91 -0.37
CA ARG A 18 4.48 -19.08 -0.48
C ARG A 18 5.81 -18.91 0.26
N ALA A 19 6.26 -17.67 0.46
CA ALA A 19 7.49 -17.39 1.21
C ALA A 19 7.33 -17.52 2.74
N LEU A 20 6.10 -17.66 3.26
CA LEU A 20 5.84 -17.84 4.69
C LEU A 20 6.22 -19.25 5.17
N ASN A 21 6.73 -19.32 6.40
CA ASN A 21 6.87 -20.62 7.10
C ASN A 21 5.49 -21.09 7.63
N ALA A 22 5.43 -22.12 8.48
CA ALA A 22 4.16 -22.65 8.99
C ALA A 22 3.36 -21.66 9.86
N ASN A 23 4.03 -20.73 10.56
CA ASN A 23 3.42 -19.80 11.52
C ASN A 23 3.45 -18.33 11.07
N GLY A 24 4.08 -18.04 9.93
CA GLY A 24 4.24 -16.67 9.46
C GLY A 24 2.94 -15.99 9.04
N ARG A 25 2.99 -14.66 8.88
CA ARG A 25 1.87 -13.83 8.49
C ARG A 25 2.23 -12.90 7.33
N LEU A 26 1.30 -12.76 6.39
CA LEU A 26 1.39 -11.77 5.32
C LEU A 26 0.70 -10.47 5.74
N VAL A 27 1.34 -9.34 5.52
CA VAL A 27 0.74 -8.00 5.66
C VAL A 27 0.69 -7.36 4.28
N CYS A 28 -0.52 -7.17 3.78
CA CYS A 28 -0.81 -6.52 2.50
C CYS A 28 -1.02 -5.02 2.74
N THR A 29 -0.14 -4.18 2.22
CA THR A 29 -0.20 -2.72 2.43
C THR A 29 -0.50 -1.93 1.15
N GLY A 30 -0.53 -2.60 0.00
CA GLY A 30 -0.75 -1.94 -1.28
C GLY A 30 -0.80 -2.92 -2.45
N MET A 31 -1.23 -2.41 -3.60
CA MET A 31 -1.46 -3.20 -4.81
C MET A 31 -1.00 -2.47 -6.07
N THR A 32 0.15 -1.81 -5.98
CA THR A 32 0.71 -0.95 -7.04
C THR A 32 0.72 -1.64 -8.40
N SER A 33 1.16 -2.91 -8.48
CA SER A 33 1.22 -3.60 -9.77
C SER A 33 -0.15 -3.95 -10.35
N VAL A 34 -1.18 -4.12 -9.52
CA VAL A 34 -2.56 -4.38 -9.98
C VAL A 34 -3.24 -3.09 -10.41
N LEU A 35 -2.94 -1.98 -9.72
CA LEU A 35 -3.45 -0.65 -10.05
C LEU A 35 -2.82 -0.05 -11.32
N TYR A 36 -1.53 -0.33 -11.57
CA TYR A 36 -0.77 0.25 -12.67
C TYR A 36 -0.33 -0.77 -13.73
N ALA A 37 -0.98 -1.94 -13.81
CA ALA A 37 -0.65 -2.96 -14.81
C ALA A 37 -0.77 -2.39 -16.24
N GLU A 38 0.36 -2.31 -16.95
CA GLU A 38 0.41 -1.88 -18.35
C GLU A 38 -0.52 -2.75 -19.23
N GLY A 39 -1.34 -2.11 -20.06
CA GLY A 39 -2.14 -2.80 -21.08
C GLY A 39 -3.56 -3.21 -20.68
N ARG A 40 -4.01 -2.97 -19.44
CA ARG A 40 -5.45 -3.08 -19.13
C ARG A 40 -6.18 -1.84 -19.65
N LYS A 41 -6.81 -1.99 -20.81
CA LYS A 41 -7.77 -1.02 -21.35
C LYS A 41 -8.85 -0.80 -20.29
N ASN A 42 -8.91 0.40 -19.70
CA ASN A 42 -9.99 0.93 -18.86
C ASN A 42 -11.21 -0.01 -18.77
N ASP A 43 -11.11 -1.03 -17.93
CA ASP A 43 -12.16 -2.02 -17.71
C ASP A 43 -13.19 -1.38 -16.76
N GLY A 44 -13.90 -0.38 -17.28
CA GLY A 44 -15.24 0.02 -16.83
C GLY A 44 -15.43 0.34 -15.34
N GLY A 45 -14.46 0.95 -14.67
CA GLY A 45 -14.65 1.46 -13.31
C GLY A 45 -15.64 2.63 -13.33
N SER A 46 -16.89 2.38 -12.93
CA SER A 46 -17.95 3.40 -12.77
C SER A 46 -17.52 4.49 -11.79
N GLY A 47 -16.99 5.59 -12.31
CA GLY A 47 -16.79 6.81 -11.57
C GLY A 47 -18.12 7.51 -11.34
N TRP A 48 -18.81 7.22 -10.22
CA TRP A 48 -19.71 8.18 -9.56
C TRP A 48 -20.29 7.70 -8.20
N THR A 49 -20.28 6.42 -7.86
CA THR A 49 -20.82 5.97 -6.55
C THR A 49 -19.71 6.01 -5.51
N GLY A 50 -19.88 6.79 -4.43
CA GLY A 50 -18.89 7.12 -3.39
C GLY A 50 -18.30 5.98 -2.54
N THR A 51 -18.02 4.82 -3.15
CA THR A 51 -17.37 3.62 -2.61
C THR A 51 -16.35 3.03 -3.61
N GLY A 52 -15.48 3.87 -4.20
CA GLY A 52 -14.33 3.40 -4.98
C GLY A 52 -14.42 3.62 -6.49
N GLY A 53 -14.63 4.87 -6.93
CA GLY A 53 -14.59 5.23 -8.35
C GLY A 53 -13.17 5.22 -8.90
N GLY A 54 -12.85 4.23 -9.76
CA GLY A 54 -11.63 4.19 -10.57
C GLY A 54 -10.72 2.97 -10.36
N MET A 55 -11.03 2.09 -9.39
CA MET A 55 -10.20 0.88 -9.20
C MET A 55 -10.51 -0.18 -10.26
N PRO A 56 -9.48 -0.79 -10.88
CA PRO A 56 -9.66 -1.95 -11.75
C PRO A 56 -10.40 -3.08 -11.03
N THR A 57 -11.26 -3.81 -11.74
CA THR A 57 -12.00 -4.98 -11.18
C THR A 57 -11.05 -6.02 -10.57
N ALA A 58 -9.86 -6.17 -11.14
CA ALA A 58 -8.79 -7.00 -10.59
C ALA A 58 -8.33 -6.55 -9.19
N ALA A 59 -8.26 -5.24 -8.93
CA ALA A 59 -7.89 -4.69 -7.63
C ALA A 59 -8.98 -4.93 -6.58
N LEU A 60 -10.25 -4.76 -6.96
CA LEU A 60 -11.39 -5.09 -6.09
C LEU A 60 -11.39 -6.58 -5.73
N TRP A 61 -11.22 -7.47 -6.72
CA TRP A 61 -11.14 -8.90 -6.49
C TRP A 61 -9.96 -9.28 -5.60
N THR A 62 -8.78 -8.71 -5.86
CA THR A 62 -7.58 -8.99 -5.07
C THR A 62 -7.72 -8.54 -3.62
N SER A 63 -8.37 -7.39 -3.40
CA SER A 63 -8.71 -6.89 -2.07
C SER A 63 -9.68 -7.82 -1.35
N ALA A 64 -10.75 -8.24 -2.02
CA ALA A 64 -11.73 -9.18 -1.47
C ALA A 64 -11.07 -10.54 -1.16
N LYS A 65 -10.23 -11.06 -2.06
CA LYS A 65 -9.42 -12.27 -1.87
C LYS A 65 -8.59 -12.16 -0.59
N ALA A 66 -7.82 -11.08 -0.43
CA ALA A 66 -6.96 -10.87 0.72
C ALA A 66 -7.73 -10.73 2.04
N LYS A 67 -8.84 -9.97 2.05
CA LYS A 67 -9.64 -9.72 3.25
C LYS A 67 -10.49 -10.93 3.68
N MET A 68 -11.07 -11.65 2.73
CA MET A 68 -12.13 -12.63 3.03
C MET A 68 -11.68 -14.09 2.87
N PHE A 69 -10.73 -14.38 1.99
CA PHE A 69 -10.42 -15.76 1.59
C PHE A 69 -9.00 -16.20 1.93
N MET A 70 -8.08 -15.26 2.15
CA MET A 70 -6.70 -15.57 2.51
C MET A 70 -6.52 -15.65 4.02
N THR A 71 -6.24 -16.86 4.51
CA THR A 71 -5.85 -17.05 5.91
C THR A 71 -4.45 -16.50 6.15
N ARG A 72 -4.13 -16.20 7.41
CA ARG A 72 -2.80 -15.73 7.84
C ARG A 72 -2.33 -14.48 7.09
N THR A 73 -3.31 -13.65 6.70
CA THR A 73 -3.13 -12.41 5.96
C THR A 73 -3.82 -11.28 6.71
N SER A 74 -3.17 -10.13 6.80
CA SER A 74 -3.76 -8.89 7.28
C SER A 74 -3.67 -7.85 6.17
N THR A 75 -4.77 -7.18 5.86
CA THR A 75 -4.73 -5.96 5.06
C THR A 75 -4.54 -4.77 5.98
N TYR A 76 -3.60 -3.90 5.65
CA TYR A 76 -3.38 -2.66 6.38
C TYR A 76 -3.41 -1.51 5.39
N GLU A 77 -4.25 -0.53 5.65
CA GLU A 77 -4.35 0.68 4.85
C GLU A 77 -4.45 1.86 5.81
N VAL A 78 -3.64 2.89 5.56
CA VAL A 78 -3.42 3.98 6.51
C VAL A 78 -4.68 4.85 6.64
N TRP A 79 -5.41 5.08 5.55
CA TRP A 79 -6.67 5.83 5.59
C TRP A 79 -7.79 5.07 6.29
N GLU A 80 -7.93 3.77 6.06
CA GLU A 80 -8.87 2.88 6.75
C GLU A 80 -8.57 2.88 8.25
N SER A 81 -7.30 2.66 8.64
CA SER A 81 -6.86 2.71 10.04
C SER A 81 -7.15 4.06 10.70
N PHE A 82 -6.83 5.18 10.03
CA PHE A 82 -7.12 6.52 10.55
C PHE A 82 -8.62 6.78 10.74
N ARG A 83 -9.47 6.26 9.85
CA ARG A 83 -10.93 6.46 9.90
C ARG A 83 -11.62 5.59 10.93
N GLU A 84 -11.17 4.35 11.09
CA GLU A 84 -11.79 3.36 11.97
C GLU A 84 -11.33 3.51 13.42
N ASP A 85 -10.05 3.79 13.64
CA ASP A 85 -9.46 3.94 14.98
C ASP A 85 -8.46 5.11 15.02
N PRO A 86 -8.96 6.35 15.13
CA PRO A 86 -8.12 7.53 15.17
C PRO A 86 -7.26 7.63 16.43
N GLU A 87 -7.61 6.96 17.53
CA GLU A 87 -6.82 7.00 18.76
C GLU A 87 -5.56 6.14 18.63
N THR A 88 -5.68 4.91 18.13
CA THR A 88 -4.51 4.08 17.81
C THR A 88 -3.58 4.79 16.82
N PHE A 89 -4.13 5.45 15.80
CA PHE A 89 -3.32 6.24 14.86
C PHE A 89 -2.53 7.38 15.54
N LYS A 90 -3.15 8.09 16.50
CA LYS A 90 -2.48 9.15 17.27
C LYS A 90 -1.36 8.58 18.15
N GLU A 91 -1.60 7.44 18.78
CA GLU A 91 -0.60 6.74 19.61
C GLU A 91 0.60 6.32 18.76
N ASP A 92 0.36 5.68 17.61
CA ASP A 92 1.40 5.27 16.66
C ASP A 92 2.22 6.47 16.17
N LEU A 93 1.56 7.57 15.78
CA LEU A 93 2.25 8.78 15.35
C LEU A 93 3.11 9.37 16.48
N SER A 94 2.58 9.42 17.70
CA SER A 94 3.31 9.91 18.87
C SER A 94 4.54 9.05 19.15
N TYR A 95 4.40 7.73 19.06
CA TYR A 95 5.51 6.80 19.22
C TYR A 95 6.60 7.01 18.16
N LEU A 96 6.24 7.16 16.88
CA LEU A 96 7.19 7.45 15.80
C LEU A 96 7.93 8.77 16.01
N LEU A 97 7.25 9.81 16.50
CA LEU A 97 7.89 11.10 16.81
C LEU A 97 8.87 10.97 17.98
N GLU A 98 8.57 10.15 18.99
CA GLU A 98 9.51 9.87 20.08
C GLU A 98 10.72 9.05 19.59
N MET A 99 10.52 8.05 18.73
CA MET A 99 11.62 7.33 18.08
C MET A 99 12.51 8.29 17.28
N LEU A 100 11.91 9.26 16.58
CA LEU A 100 12.64 10.27 15.83
C LEU A 100 13.47 11.17 16.75
N LYS A 101 12.89 11.63 17.88
CA LYS A 101 13.61 12.43 18.89
C LYS A 101 14.79 11.65 19.50
N ARG A 102 14.61 10.35 19.76
CA ARG A 102 15.67 9.46 20.26
C ARG A 102 16.71 9.10 19.20
N GLY A 103 16.48 9.44 17.93
CA GLY A 103 17.38 9.14 16.82
C GLY A 103 17.35 7.68 16.36
N GLU A 104 16.34 6.90 16.78
CA GLU A 104 16.14 5.51 16.40
C GLU A 104 15.71 5.37 14.93
N ILE A 105 15.04 6.40 14.40
CA ILE A 105 14.66 6.50 12.98
C ILE A 105 15.16 7.80 12.36
N LYS A 106 15.40 7.78 11.06
CA LYS A 106 15.82 8.95 10.27
C LYS A 106 14.98 9.04 9.00
N PRO A 107 14.26 10.16 8.76
CA PRO A 107 13.51 10.35 7.53
C PRO A 107 14.45 10.34 6.33
N LYS A 108 14.11 9.56 5.30
CA LYS A 108 14.83 9.56 4.03
C LYS A 108 14.14 10.54 3.10
N VAL A 109 14.84 11.61 2.73
CA VAL A 109 14.35 12.62 1.80
C VAL A 109 15.19 12.57 0.53
N ALA A 110 14.64 12.01 -0.54
CA ALA A 110 15.34 11.88 -1.81
C ALA A 110 15.55 13.25 -2.50
N GLN A 111 14.49 14.08 -2.56
CA GLN A 111 14.56 15.43 -3.16
C GLN A 111 13.45 16.35 -2.65
N ARG A 112 13.64 17.67 -2.83
CA ARG A 112 12.61 18.70 -2.68
C ARG A 112 12.43 19.38 -4.03
N VAL A 113 11.18 19.53 -4.48
CA VAL A 113 10.85 20.11 -5.78
C VAL A 113 9.91 21.29 -5.62
N ARG A 114 9.91 22.21 -6.59
CA ARG A 114 8.91 23.29 -6.62
C ARG A 114 7.57 22.73 -7.06
N LEU A 115 6.50 23.44 -6.70
CA LEU A 115 5.14 23.06 -7.11
C LEU A 115 5.00 22.97 -8.65
N SER A 116 5.70 23.84 -9.38
CA SER A 116 5.74 23.81 -10.85
C SER A 116 6.37 22.53 -11.43
N GLU A 117 7.07 21.73 -10.62
CA GLU A 117 7.77 20.52 -11.03
C GLU A 117 7.03 19.23 -10.63
N VAL A 118 5.84 19.33 -10.01
CA VAL A 118 5.04 18.18 -9.53
C VAL A 118 4.81 17.13 -10.62
N GLY A 119 4.46 17.54 -11.85
CA GLY A 119 4.23 16.60 -12.94
C GLY A 119 5.49 15.80 -13.32
N ARG A 120 6.68 16.41 -13.20
CA ARG A 120 7.96 15.71 -13.41
C ARG A 120 8.27 14.80 -12.22
N ALA A 121 8.01 15.25 -11.00
CA ALA A 121 8.23 14.46 -9.79
C ALA A 121 7.33 13.20 -9.76
N HIS A 122 6.07 13.31 -10.14
CA HIS A 122 5.15 12.15 -10.24
C HIS A 122 5.69 11.10 -11.22
N ARG A 123 6.05 11.50 -12.45
CA ARG A 123 6.63 10.58 -13.43
C ARG A 123 7.93 9.94 -12.95
N ALA A 124 8.76 10.69 -12.23
CA ALA A 124 9.99 10.14 -11.65
C ALA A 124 9.67 9.07 -10.60
N ILE A 125 8.64 9.26 -9.77
CA ILE A 125 8.19 8.26 -8.80
C ILE A 125 7.63 7.02 -9.51
N GLU A 126 6.77 7.20 -10.51
CA GLU A 126 6.15 6.11 -11.28
C GLU A 126 7.19 5.22 -11.99
N THR A 127 8.28 5.81 -12.47
CA THR A 127 9.38 5.10 -13.14
C THR A 127 10.42 4.53 -12.16
N GLY A 128 10.23 4.70 -10.85
CA GLY A 128 11.18 4.27 -9.82
C GLY A 128 12.48 5.11 -9.77
N GLY A 129 12.49 6.29 -10.37
CA GLY A 129 13.64 7.19 -10.46
C GLY A 129 13.89 8.04 -9.20
N VAL A 130 13.26 7.72 -8.06
CA VAL A 130 13.41 8.43 -6.79
C VAL A 130 13.69 7.40 -5.69
N SER A 131 14.81 7.56 -4.96
CA SER A 131 15.23 6.67 -3.86
C SER A 131 15.85 7.42 -2.69
#